data_AF-A0AAU9SG41-F1
#
_entry.id   AF-A0AAU9SG41-F1
#
_cell.length_a   1.000
_cell.length_b   1.000
_cell.length_c   1.000
_cell.angle_alpha   90.00
_cell.angle_beta   90.00
_cell.angle_gamma   90.00
#
_symmetry.space_group_name_H-M   'P 1'
#
loop_
_entity.id
_entity.type
_entity.pdbx_description
1 polymer ?
#
loop_
_entity_poly.entity_id
_entity_poly.type
_entity_poly.pdbx_seq_one_letter_code
_entity_poly.pdbx_strand_id
1 'polypeptide(L)'
;MGYERLGPSKASGSVTTTTAAPVPNLSKDSTSAQPENVNRRRKKLVVSSIVVAFALILAAAIFAGIRTQVKSSQHVPGLARKPSQAISKACELTRFPELCVDSLMDFPGSLAASSAKDLIHVTVNMTLHHFSHALYSSSSFSFLDMPPRVRSAYESCIELLDDSVDALSRALSSVVSVSGGQTKPQDVMTWLSSALTNQDTCAEGFDGVGDGGVKDQMTAALKNLSELVSNCLAIFAASADSDGNDFAGVPIQNRRRLLKVGGGDEKLTFPRWTRRRERELLEMPVSQIQADIIVSQDGNGTCKTISEAIKKAPQYSTRRTIIYVKAGR
;
A
#
# COMPACT_ATOMS: atom_id res chain seq x y z
N MET A 1 -17.93 -2.18 37.29
CA MET A 1 -16.62 -2.77 37.63
C MET A 1 -15.62 -1.62 37.66
N GLY A 2 -15.25 -1.18 38.85
CA GLY A 2 -14.30 -0.09 39.05
C GLY A 2 -13.36 -0.43 40.19
N TYR A 3 -12.08 -0.16 40.00
CA TYR A 3 -11.04 0.02 41.01
C TYR A 3 -9.81 0.54 40.24
N GLU A 4 -9.44 1.82 40.38
CA GLU A 4 -8.70 2.46 41.47
C GLU A 4 -7.17 2.28 41.40
N ARG A 5 -6.53 3.45 41.44
CA ARG A 5 -5.10 3.73 41.37
C ARG A 5 -4.39 3.25 42.63
N LEU A 6 -3.19 2.69 42.47
CA LEU A 6 -2.23 2.47 43.56
C LEU A 6 -1.18 3.60 43.57
N GLY A 7 -1.11 4.32 44.69
CA GLY A 7 0.03 5.15 45.11
C GLY A 7 0.95 4.38 46.07
N PRO A 8 2.14 4.93 46.41
CA PRO A 8 3.28 4.15 46.90
C PRO A 8 3.36 4.01 48.43
N SER A 9 3.95 2.90 48.87
CA SER A 9 4.22 2.57 50.27
C SER A 9 5.52 3.18 50.79
N LYS A 10 5.50 3.54 52.08
CA LYS A 10 6.56 4.22 52.85
C LYS A 10 7.62 3.27 53.41
N ALA A 11 8.69 3.93 53.85
CA ALA A 11 9.89 3.46 54.55
C ALA A 11 9.65 2.74 55.89
N SER A 12 10.64 1.92 56.27
CA SER A 12 10.88 1.43 57.62
C SER A 12 12.28 1.88 58.07
N GLY A 13 12.39 2.38 59.30
CA GLY A 13 13.61 2.96 59.87
C GLY A 13 14.37 2.05 60.82
N SER A 14 15.46 2.57 61.39
CA SER A 14 15.83 2.38 62.81
C SER A 14 16.99 3.32 63.18
N VAL A 15 17.08 3.65 64.47
CA VAL A 15 17.80 4.72 65.16
C VAL A 15 18.79 4.11 66.16
N THR A 16 20.00 4.69 66.30
CA THR A 16 20.74 4.89 67.58
C THR A 16 21.94 5.84 67.34
N THR A 17 22.03 7.10 67.82
CA THR A 17 22.21 7.67 69.19
C THR A 17 23.69 8.03 69.51
N THR A 18 23.99 9.36 69.48
CA THR A 18 24.86 10.19 70.38
C THR A 18 26.38 9.88 70.43
N THR A 19 27.35 10.81 70.40
CA THR A 19 27.56 12.02 71.25
C THR A 19 28.82 12.80 70.81
N ALA A 20 28.81 14.12 71.06
CA ALA A 20 29.93 15.01 71.46
C ALA A 20 30.87 15.66 70.42
N ALA A 21 30.79 16.99 70.36
CA ALA A 21 31.83 17.95 69.96
C ALA A 21 32.88 18.10 71.11
N PRO A 22 34.07 18.77 70.98
CA PRO A 22 34.26 20.11 70.40
C PRO A 22 35.60 20.37 69.65
N VAL A 23 35.70 21.58 69.08
CA VAL A 23 36.89 22.19 68.44
C VAL A 23 37.86 22.71 69.53
N PRO A 24 39.19 22.76 69.30
CA PRO A 24 39.81 24.07 69.09
C PRO A 24 41.02 24.13 68.12
N ASN A 25 41.06 25.23 67.37
CA ASN A 25 42.18 26.09 66.93
C ASN A 25 43.65 25.60 66.89
N LEU A 26 44.23 25.82 65.69
CA LEU A 26 45.39 26.69 65.39
C LEU A 26 46.77 26.37 65.99
N SER A 27 47.67 25.88 65.12
CA SER A 27 49.06 26.32 65.08
C SER A 27 49.66 26.11 63.68
N LYS A 28 50.23 27.20 63.15
CA LYS A 28 51.10 27.23 61.98
C LYS A 28 52.37 26.43 62.30
N ASP A 29 52.89 25.69 61.33
CA ASP A 29 54.28 25.91 60.98
C ASP A 29 54.55 25.63 59.50
N SER A 30 55.37 26.49 58.92
CA SER A 30 55.82 26.41 57.53
C SER A 30 57.07 25.55 57.47
N THR A 31 57.29 24.83 56.36
CA THR A 31 58.50 24.95 55.50
C THR A 31 58.77 23.69 54.65
N SER A 32 58.74 23.90 53.33
CA SER A 32 59.64 23.36 52.29
C SER A 32 59.44 21.96 51.65
N ALA A 33 59.07 22.04 50.35
CA ALA A 33 59.62 21.34 49.17
C ALA A 33 59.27 19.86 48.87
N GLN A 34 58.53 19.63 47.76
CA GLN A 34 59.08 19.11 46.48
C GLN A 34 57.98 18.91 45.39
N PRO A 35 58.19 19.36 44.13
CA PRO A 35 57.17 19.40 43.08
C PRO A 35 57.41 18.33 41.97
N GLU A 36 57.31 17.04 42.26
CA GLU A 36 57.59 15.99 41.25
C GLU A 36 56.35 15.22 40.76
N ASN A 37 55.24 15.20 41.51
CA ASN A 37 54.16 14.23 41.27
C ASN A 37 52.95 14.76 40.46
N VAL A 38 52.79 16.09 40.32
CA VAL A 38 51.69 16.68 39.55
C VAL A 38 51.97 16.60 38.04
N ASN A 39 53.22 16.77 37.64
CA ASN A 39 53.60 16.75 36.22
C ASN A 39 53.47 15.36 35.60
N ARG A 40 53.72 14.29 36.37
CA ARG A 40 53.55 12.90 35.91
C ARG A 40 52.08 12.51 35.75
N ARG A 41 51.19 12.97 36.65
CA ARG A 41 49.74 12.76 36.52
C ARG A 41 49.13 13.60 35.39
N ARG A 42 49.55 14.86 35.23
CA ARG A 42 49.13 15.70 34.09
C ARG A 42 49.62 15.12 32.76
N LYS A 43 50.87 14.66 32.66
CA LYS A 43 51.37 13.96 31.47
C LYS A 43 50.58 12.69 31.16
N LYS A 44 50.22 11.88 32.17
CA LYS A 44 49.36 10.70 31.99
C LYS A 44 47.94 11.04 31.54
N LEU A 45 47.34 12.13 32.06
CA LEU A 45 46.02 12.61 31.64
C LEU A 45 46.03 13.18 30.22
N VAL A 46 47.08 13.93 29.84
CA VAL A 46 47.26 14.45 28.49
C VAL A 46 47.48 13.31 27.48
N VAL A 47 48.31 12.31 27.81
CA VAL A 47 48.52 11.13 26.95
C VAL A 47 47.23 10.31 26.82
N SER A 48 46.49 10.09 27.90
CA SER A 48 45.19 9.41 27.85
C SER A 48 44.18 10.15 26.98
N SER A 49 44.10 11.48 27.11
CA SER A 49 43.23 12.32 26.29
C SER A 49 43.60 12.28 24.80
N ILE A 50 44.90 12.23 24.47
CA ILE A 50 45.38 12.11 23.09
C ILE A 50 44.99 10.75 22.52
N VAL A 51 45.18 9.66 23.28
CA VAL A 51 44.83 8.30 22.84
C VAL A 51 43.32 8.17 22.60
N VAL A 52 42.47 8.73 23.47
CA VAL A 52 41.00 8.73 23.28
C VAL A 52 40.61 9.55 22.05
N ALA A 53 41.21 10.73 21.85
CA ALA A 53 40.95 11.55 20.67
C ALA A 53 41.33 10.83 19.37
N PHE A 54 42.48 10.17 19.32
CA PHE A 54 42.89 9.36 18.17
C PHE A 54 41.95 8.18 17.92
N ALA A 55 41.48 7.50 18.97
CA ALA A 55 40.52 6.41 18.83
C ALA A 55 39.16 6.88 18.26
N LEU A 56 38.68 8.05 18.67
CA LEU A 56 37.44 8.64 18.14
C LEU A 56 37.59 9.08 16.68
N ILE A 57 38.75 9.61 16.29
CA ILE A 57 39.03 9.99 14.89
C ILE A 57 39.08 8.74 14.01
N LEU A 58 39.72 7.65 14.46
CA LEU A 58 39.74 6.39 13.72
C LEU A 58 38.33 5.77 13.60
N ALA A 59 37.54 5.80 14.67
CA ALA A 59 36.15 5.33 14.63
C ALA A 59 35.29 6.16 13.66
N ALA A 60 35.44 7.48 13.66
CA ALA A 60 34.74 8.37 12.72
C ALA A 60 35.18 8.15 11.26
N ALA A 61 36.47 7.88 11.02
CA ALA A 61 36.98 7.55 9.68
C ALA A 61 36.44 6.20 9.19
N ILE A 62 36.36 5.19 10.06
CA ILE A 62 35.73 3.91 9.74
C ILE A 62 34.23 4.10 9.47
N PHE A 63 33.52 4.88 10.29
CA PHE A 63 32.09 5.15 10.10
C PHE A 63 31.81 5.97 8.84
N ALA A 64 32.68 6.92 8.49
CA ALA A 64 32.63 7.66 7.24
C ALA A 64 32.94 6.75 6.03
N GLY A 65 33.91 5.84 6.15
CA GLY A 65 34.22 4.82 5.15
C GLY A 65 33.10 3.79 4.94
N ILE A 66 32.35 3.46 5.99
CA ILE A 66 31.14 2.62 5.88
C ILE A 66 29.98 3.44 5.28
N ARG A 67 29.83 4.73 5.61
CA ARG A 67 28.82 5.62 5.02
C ARG A 67 29.06 5.89 3.53
N THR A 68 30.31 5.90 3.05
CA THR A 68 30.62 6.00 1.61
C THR A 68 30.37 4.68 0.87
N GLN A 69 30.35 3.53 1.56
CA GLN A 69 29.92 2.24 1.02
C GLN A 69 28.38 2.05 1.04
N VAL A 70 27.65 2.77 1.90
CA VAL A 70 26.17 2.68 2.00
C VAL A 70 25.45 3.73 1.14
N LYS A 71 26.18 4.61 0.45
CA LYS A 71 25.62 5.51 -0.58
C LYS A 71 26.32 5.34 -1.92
N SER A 72 26.26 4.12 -2.41
CA SER A 72 26.27 3.84 -3.84
C SER A 72 25.31 2.68 -4.06
N SER A 73 24.11 2.96 -4.58
CA SER A 73 23.53 2.00 -5.51
C SER A 73 24.51 1.94 -6.66
N GLN A 74 25.53 1.08 -6.51
CA GLN A 74 26.28 0.61 -7.64
C GLN A 74 25.24 -0.12 -8.50
N HIS A 75 24.76 0.58 -9.52
CA HIS A 75 24.42 -0.06 -10.76
C HIS A 75 25.72 -0.72 -11.23
N VAL A 76 25.97 -1.94 -10.74
CA VAL A 76 26.83 -2.89 -11.42
C VAL A 76 26.30 -2.88 -12.85
N PRO A 77 27.10 -2.60 -13.89
CA PRO A 77 26.66 -2.84 -15.24
C PRO A 77 26.50 -4.35 -15.36
N GLY A 78 25.32 -4.83 -14.94
CA GLY A 78 24.87 -6.16 -15.28
C GLY A 78 24.93 -6.22 -16.80
N LEU A 79 25.43 -7.34 -17.32
CA LEU A 79 25.11 -7.74 -18.69
C LEU A 79 23.65 -7.37 -18.92
N ALA A 80 23.38 -6.42 -19.82
CA ALA A 80 22.03 -5.96 -20.10
C ALA A 80 21.17 -7.20 -20.37
N ARG A 81 20.40 -7.60 -19.37
CA ARG A 81 19.65 -8.85 -19.40
C ARG A 81 18.54 -8.59 -20.39
N LYS A 82 18.50 -9.36 -21.48
CA LYS A 82 17.43 -9.17 -22.45
C LYS A 82 16.16 -9.83 -21.90
N PRO A 83 14.99 -9.19 -22.03
CA PRO A 83 13.73 -9.83 -21.68
C PRO A 83 13.53 -11.08 -22.53
N SER A 84 12.85 -12.08 -21.98
CA SER A 84 12.45 -13.24 -22.78
C SER A 84 11.44 -12.81 -23.85
N GLN A 85 11.31 -13.61 -24.91
CA GLN A 85 10.30 -13.36 -25.94
C GLN A 85 8.88 -13.36 -25.36
N ALA A 86 8.62 -14.19 -24.34
CA ALA A 86 7.35 -14.25 -23.65
C ALA A 86 7.04 -12.95 -22.90
N ILE A 87 8.00 -12.42 -22.14
CA ILE A 87 7.87 -11.14 -21.43
C ILE A 87 7.64 -10.00 -22.43
N SER A 88 8.46 -9.94 -23.48
CA SER A 88 8.37 -8.88 -24.49
C SER A 88 6.97 -8.84 -25.13
N LYS A 89 6.48 -10.00 -25.60
CA LYS A 89 5.16 -10.13 -26.23
C LYS A 89 4.01 -9.78 -25.27
N ALA A 90 4.12 -10.14 -24.00
CA ALA A 90 3.07 -9.82 -23.01
C ALA A 90 3.05 -8.32 -22.68
N CYS A 91 4.22 -7.71 -22.47
CA CYS A 91 4.33 -6.30 -22.13
C CYS A 91 3.98 -5.36 -23.30
N GLU A 92 4.17 -5.79 -24.54
CA GLU A 92 3.74 -5.06 -25.76
C GLU A 92 2.24 -4.74 -25.77
N LEU A 93 1.41 -5.55 -25.10
CA LEU A 93 -0.04 -5.36 -25.03
C LEU A 93 -0.47 -4.42 -23.89
N THR A 94 0.48 -3.94 -23.08
CA THR A 94 0.19 -3.17 -21.87
C THR A 94 0.27 -1.66 -22.11
N ARG A 95 -0.32 -0.89 -21.20
CA ARG A 95 -0.26 0.58 -21.24
C ARG A 95 1.12 1.11 -20.83
N PHE A 96 1.83 0.40 -19.96
CA PHE A 96 3.12 0.81 -19.43
C PHE A 96 4.19 -0.28 -19.72
N PRO A 97 4.62 -0.42 -20.99
CA PRO A 97 5.47 -1.53 -21.43
C PRO A 97 6.84 -1.56 -20.75
N GLU A 98 7.49 -0.42 -20.60
CA GLU A 98 8.81 -0.34 -19.94
C GLU A 98 8.73 -0.82 -18.47
N LEU A 99 7.77 -0.28 -17.71
CA LEU A 99 7.53 -0.71 -16.33
C LEU A 99 7.18 -2.20 -16.24
N CYS A 100 6.39 -2.71 -17.20
CA CYS A 100 6.06 -4.13 -17.27
C CYS A 100 7.32 -5.00 -17.43
N VAL A 101 8.18 -4.64 -18.38
CA VAL A 101 9.42 -5.38 -18.68
C VAL A 101 10.35 -5.34 -17.47
N ASP A 102 10.61 -4.15 -16.93
CA ASP A 102 11.51 -3.96 -15.79
C ASP A 102 11.03 -4.76 -14.57
N SER A 103 9.75 -4.63 -14.23
CA SER A 103 9.17 -5.30 -13.05
C SER A 103 9.16 -6.82 -13.18
N LEU A 104 8.91 -7.34 -14.38
CA LEU A 104 8.96 -8.79 -14.63
C LEU A 104 10.40 -9.32 -14.63
N MET A 105 11.35 -8.56 -15.18
CA MET A 105 12.75 -8.97 -15.19
C MET A 105 13.39 -9.02 -13.81
N ASP A 106 12.96 -8.13 -12.91
CA ASP A 106 13.42 -8.07 -11.53
C ASP A 106 12.71 -9.09 -10.61
N PHE A 107 11.55 -9.59 -11.02
CA PHE A 107 10.78 -10.54 -10.21
C PHE A 107 11.31 -11.98 -10.33
N PRO A 108 11.57 -12.68 -9.19
CA PRO A 108 12.07 -14.05 -9.21
C PRO A 108 11.13 -15.02 -9.91
N GLY A 109 11.67 -15.89 -10.76
CA GLY A 109 10.91 -16.92 -11.47
C GLY A 109 10.29 -16.48 -12.80
N SER A 110 10.23 -15.17 -13.10
CA SER A 110 9.62 -14.67 -14.35
C SER A 110 10.29 -15.16 -15.62
N LEU A 111 11.60 -15.37 -15.59
CA LEU A 111 12.36 -15.79 -16.77
C LEU A 111 12.31 -17.29 -17.03
N ALA A 112 11.83 -18.06 -16.04
CA ALA A 112 11.52 -19.48 -16.22
C ALA A 112 10.09 -19.69 -16.74
N ALA A 113 9.26 -18.63 -16.82
CA ALA A 113 7.91 -18.72 -17.34
C ALA A 113 7.95 -19.12 -18.83
N SER A 114 7.39 -20.29 -19.13
CA SER A 114 7.46 -20.92 -20.46
C SER A 114 6.13 -20.85 -21.21
N SER A 115 5.03 -20.67 -20.48
CA SER A 115 3.68 -20.57 -21.02
C SER A 115 3.01 -19.23 -20.67
N ALA A 116 1.96 -18.86 -21.42
CA ALA A 116 1.13 -17.70 -21.10
C ALA A 116 0.51 -17.81 -19.69
N LYS A 117 0.13 -19.02 -19.27
CA LYS A 117 -0.41 -19.30 -17.93
C LYS A 117 0.61 -19.01 -16.83
N ASP A 118 1.85 -19.46 -17.02
CA ASP A 118 2.94 -19.19 -16.07
C ASP A 118 3.19 -17.67 -15.96
N LEU A 119 3.17 -16.98 -17.09
CA LEU A 119 3.42 -15.54 -17.13
C LEU A 119 2.31 -14.74 -16.44
N ILE A 120 1.04 -15.14 -16.60
CA ILE A 120 -0.08 -14.54 -15.86
C ILE A 120 0.11 -14.76 -14.36
N HIS A 121 0.39 -15.99 -13.94
CA HIS A 121 0.61 -16.30 -12.53
C HIS A 121 1.75 -15.45 -11.94
N VAL A 122 2.88 -15.38 -12.65
CA VAL A 122 4.01 -14.52 -12.27
C VAL A 122 3.59 -13.06 -12.19
N THR A 123 2.85 -12.54 -13.17
CA THR A 123 2.45 -11.13 -13.23
C THR A 123 1.49 -10.77 -12.09
N VAL A 124 0.51 -11.62 -11.80
CA VAL A 124 -0.42 -11.42 -10.67
C VAL A 124 0.33 -11.49 -9.34
N ASN A 125 1.24 -12.47 -9.18
CA ASN A 125 2.04 -12.61 -7.96
C ASN A 125 2.99 -11.43 -7.73
N MET A 126 3.65 -10.95 -8.79
CA MET A 126 4.50 -9.75 -8.75
C MET A 126 3.69 -8.52 -8.35
N THR A 127 2.51 -8.34 -8.94
CA THR A 127 1.60 -7.24 -8.59
C THR A 127 1.18 -7.32 -7.12
N LEU A 128 0.76 -8.51 -6.65
CA LEU A 128 0.44 -8.77 -5.25
C LEU A 128 1.61 -8.42 -4.32
N HIS A 129 2.84 -8.81 -4.68
CA HIS A 129 4.02 -8.51 -3.89
C HIS A 129 4.26 -7.01 -3.73
N HIS A 130 4.10 -6.23 -4.81
CA HIS A 130 4.22 -4.77 -4.76
C HIS A 130 3.15 -4.13 -3.86
N PHE A 131 1.90 -4.59 -3.93
CA PHE A 131 0.82 -4.12 -3.07
C PHE A 131 1.05 -4.47 -1.59
N SER A 132 1.45 -5.71 -1.30
CA SER A 132 1.80 -6.15 0.06
C SER A 132 2.95 -5.33 0.64
N HIS A 133 3.98 -5.04 -0.16
CA HIS A 133 5.08 -4.18 0.26
C HIS A 133 4.61 -2.75 0.55
N ALA A 134 3.75 -2.19 -0.31
CA ALA A 134 3.20 -0.86 -0.11
C ALA A 134 2.33 -0.78 1.16
N LEU A 135 1.47 -1.77 1.41
CA LEU A 135 0.68 -1.89 2.64
C LEU A 135 1.58 -1.95 3.87
N TYR A 136 2.58 -2.82 3.86
CA TYR A 136 3.53 -2.98 4.97
C TYR A 136 4.31 -1.69 5.24
N SER A 137 4.88 -1.09 4.20
CA SER A 137 5.63 0.17 4.31
C SER A 137 4.73 1.30 4.82
N SER A 138 3.52 1.40 4.30
CA SER A 138 2.56 2.44 4.67
C SER A 138 2.10 2.31 6.12
N SER A 139 1.88 1.09 6.60
CA SER A 139 1.46 0.80 7.98
C SER A 139 2.43 1.35 9.03
N SER A 140 3.72 1.48 8.68
CA SER A 140 4.74 2.05 9.58
C SER A 140 4.52 3.53 9.89
N PHE A 141 3.73 4.25 9.08
CA PHE A 141 3.45 5.66 9.26
C PHE A 141 2.38 5.94 10.32
N SER A 142 1.68 4.92 10.81
CA SER A 142 0.59 5.02 11.80
C SER A 142 0.96 5.79 13.08
N PHE A 143 2.23 5.76 13.48
CA PHE A 143 2.73 6.42 14.69
C PHE A 143 3.10 7.90 14.48
N LEU A 144 3.08 8.39 13.23
CA LEU A 144 3.41 9.77 12.93
C LEU A 144 2.30 10.71 13.38
N ASP A 145 2.68 11.91 13.80
CA ASP A 145 1.71 12.96 14.09
C ASP A 145 1.08 13.44 12.79
N MET A 146 -0.26 13.51 12.77
CA MET A 146 -1.05 13.77 11.58
C MET A 146 -2.21 14.70 11.91
N PRO A 147 -2.39 15.79 11.15
CA PRO A 147 -3.64 16.55 11.18
C PRO A 147 -4.84 15.63 10.92
N PRO A 148 -6.04 15.92 11.48
CA PRO A 148 -7.20 15.04 11.37
C PRO A 148 -7.55 14.63 9.93
N ARG A 149 -7.43 15.57 8.97
CA ARG A 149 -7.69 15.28 7.55
C ARG A 149 -6.66 14.34 6.93
N VAL A 150 -5.39 14.47 7.30
CA VAL A 150 -4.31 13.57 6.86
C VAL A 150 -4.51 12.18 7.46
N ARG A 151 -4.87 12.11 8.74
CA ARG A 151 -5.12 10.84 9.43
C ARG A 151 -6.26 10.06 8.79
N SER A 152 -7.37 10.72 8.50
CA SER A 152 -8.49 10.09 7.81
C SER A 152 -8.11 9.56 6.41
N ALA A 153 -7.39 10.36 5.61
CA ALA A 153 -6.91 9.92 4.29
C ALA A 153 -5.95 8.73 4.39
N TYR A 154 -5.06 8.74 5.38
CA TYR A 154 -4.14 7.64 5.67
C TYR A 154 -4.87 6.36 6.07
N GLU A 155 -5.77 6.42 7.05
CA GLU A 155 -6.52 5.25 7.52
C GLU A 155 -7.36 4.64 6.38
N SER A 156 -8.06 5.47 5.58
CA SER A 156 -8.78 5.01 4.40
C SER A 156 -7.86 4.39 3.34
N CYS A 157 -6.66 4.94 3.13
CA CYS A 157 -5.73 4.33 2.20
C CYS A 157 -5.21 2.97 2.68
N ILE A 158 -4.93 2.80 3.98
CA ILE A 158 -4.49 1.51 4.52
C ILE A 158 -5.56 0.44 4.32
N GLU A 159 -6.83 0.76 4.57
CA GLU A 159 -7.97 -0.14 4.30
C GLU A 159 -8.06 -0.51 2.81
N LEU A 160 -7.96 0.48 1.91
CA LEU A 160 -8.01 0.24 0.46
C LEU A 160 -6.83 -0.60 -0.05
N LEU A 161 -5.64 -0.45 0.54
CA LEU A 161 -4.48 -1.28 0.24
C LEU A 161 -4.69 -2.72 0.72
N ASP A 162 -5.23 -2.93 1.91
CA ASP A 162 -5.55 -4.27 2.44
C ASP A 162 -6.60 -4.98 1.58
N ASP A 163 -7.69 -4.29 1.22
CA ASP A 163 -8.70 -4.78 0.29
C ASP A 163 -8.09 -5.15 -1.08
N SER A 164 -7.14 -4.35 -1.56
CA SER A 164 -6.44 -4.62 -2.82
C SER A 164 -5.56 -5.88 -2.73
N VAL A 165 -4.89 -6.09 -1.60
CA VAL A 165 -4.10 -7.30 -1.33
C VAL A 165 -5.00 -8.54 -1.28
N ASP A 166 -6.16 -8.47 -0.62
CA ASP A 166 -7.14 -9.58 -0.62
C ASP A 166 -7.66 -9.87 -2.04
N ALA A 167 -8.05 -8.83 -2.80
CA ALA A 167 -8.49 -8.99 -4.18
C ALA A 167 -7.41 -9.63 -5.07
N LEU A 168 -6.15 -9.18 -4.97
CA LEU A 168 -5.01 -9.74 -5.71
C LEU A 168 -4.69 -11.18 -5.29
N SER A 169 -4.85 -11.53 -4.02
CA SER A 169 -4.68 -12.90 -3.52
C SER A 169 -5.76 -13.85 -4.07
N ARG A 170 -7.01 -13.40 -4.13
CA ARG A 170 -8.12 -14.14 -4.78
C ARG A 170 -7.89 -14.31 -6.28
N ALA A 171 -7.40 -13.26 -6.95
CA ALA A 171 -6.98 -13.34 -8.35
C ALA A 171 -5.87 -14.39 -8.54
N LEU A 172 -4.84 -14.37 -7.69
CA LEU A 172 -3.71 -15.29 -7.77
C LEU A 172 -4.13 -16.75 -7.58
N SER A 173 -4.92 -17.04 -6.54
CA SER A 173 -5.42 -18.40 -6.29
C SER A 173 -6.31 -18.93 -7.43
N SER A 174 -7.04 -18.04 -8.10
CA SER A 174 -7.93 -18.40 -9.21
C SER A 174 -7.19 -18.67 -10.51
N VAL A 175 -6.08 -17.98 -10.79
CA VAL A 175 -5.24 -18.29 -11.97
C VAL A 175 -4.48 -19.62 -11.83
N VAL A 176 -4.26 -20.10 -10.59
CA VAL A 176 -3.71 -21.44 -10.31
C VAL A 176 -4.75 -22.54 -10.55
N SER A 177 -5.99 -22.34 -10.10
CA SER A 177 -7.07 -23.34 -10.08
C SER A 177 -7.76 -23.64 -11.43
N VAL A 178 -7.26 -23.13 -12.55
CA VAL A 178 -7.80 -23.39 -13.90
C VAL A 178 -7.82 -24.90 -14.29
N SER A 179 -7.21 -25.78 -13.48
CA SER A 179 -7.20 -27.23 -13.71
C SER A 179 -8.37 -28.00 -13.07
N GLY A 180 -9.24 -27.38 -12.27
CA GLY A 180 -10.35 -28.06 -11.60
C GLY A 180 -11.48 -27.08 -11.30
N GLY A 181 -12.45 -26.99 -12.22
CA GLY A 181 -13.36 -25.86 -12.35
C GLY A 181 -14.07 -25.40 -11.07
N GLN A 182 -14.18 -24.08 -10.92
CA GLN A 182 -15.29 -23.29 -10.36
C GLN A 182 -15.07 -21.78 -10.52
N THR A 183 -13.83 -21.30 -10.72
CA THR A 183 -13.53 -19.87 -10.88
C THR A 183 -13.64 -19.41 -12.33
N LYS A 184 -14.43 -18.37 -12.58
CA LYS A 184 -14.61 -17.82 -13.94
C LYS A 184 -13.53 -16.76 -14.19
N PRO A 185 -12.96 -16.66 -15.40
CA PRO A 185 -12.04 -15.58 -15.77
C PRO A 185 -12.57 -14.17 -15.45
N GLN A 186 -13.89 -14.02 -15.46
CA GLN A 186 -14.62 -12.80 -15.10
C GLN A 186 -14.37 -12.35 -13.65
N ASP A 187 -14.15 -13.28 -12.72
CA ASP A 187 -13.89 -12.98 -11.31
C ASP A 187 -12.49 -12.37 -11.15
N VAL A 188 -11.49 -12.91 -11.87
CA VAL A 188 -10.12 -12.39 -11.88
C VAL A 188 -10.07 -10.96 -12.43
N MET A 189 -10.74 -10.71 -13.55
CA MET A 189 -10.86 -9.37 -14.12
C MET A 189 -11.49 -8.38 -13.12
N THR A 190 -12.50 -8.84 -12.39
CA THR A 190 -13.20 -8.04 -11.36
C THR A 190 -12.27 -7.69 -10.21
N TRP A 191 -11.55 -8.66 -9.66
CA TRP A 191 -10.62 -8.41 -8.56
C TRP A 191 -9.45 -7.51 -8.95
N LEU A 192 -8.86 -7.72 -10.14
CA LEU A 192 -7.80 -6.83 -10.65
C LEU A 192 -8.32 -5.40 -10.87
N SER A 193 -9.53 -5.23 -11.39
CA SER A 193 -10.16 -3.92 -11.56
C SER A 193 -10.49 -3.24 -10.23
N SER A 194 -10.87 -4.03 -9.22
CA SER A 194 -11.08 -3.55 -7.84
C SER A 194 -9.79 -3.02 -7.25
N ALA A 195 -8.68 -3.77 -7.34
CA ALA A 195 -7.38 -3.33 -6.84
C ALA A 195 -6.90 -2.03 -7.51
N LEU A 196 -7.14 -1.88 -8.83
CA LEU A 196 -6.83 -0.65 -9.55
C LEU A 196 -7.64 0.55 -9.02
N THR A 197 -8.94 0.34 -8.82
CA THR A 197 -9.86 1.39 -8.34
C THR A 197 -9.52 1.82 -6.91
N ASN A 198 -9.23 0.85 -6.04
CA ASN A 198 -8.82 1.08 -4.66
C ASN A 198 -7.51 1.88 -4.60
N GLN A 199 -6.54 1.52 -5.43
CA GLN A 199 -5.28 2.24 -5.55
C GLN A 199 -5.46 3.70 -5.99
N ASP A 200 -6.26 3.93 -7.03
CA ASP A 200 -6.57 5.29 -7.50
C ASP A 200 -7.30 6.09 -6.41
N THR A 201 -8.26 5.47 -5.72
CA THR A 201 -9.03 6.11 -4.64
C THR A 201 -8.15 6.46 -3.44
N CYS A 202 -7.22 5.58 -3.04
CA CYS A 202 -6.26 5.86 -1.98
C CYS A 202 -5.41 7.09 -2.34
N ALA A 203 -4.87 7.15 -3.56
CA ALA A 203 -4.03 8.27 -3.99
C ALA A 203 -4.84 9.59 -4.00
N GLU A 204 -6.08 9.55 -4.50
CA GLU A 204 -6.99 10.70 -4.51
C GLU A 204 -7.41 11.15 -3.10
N GLY A 205 -7.40 10.26 -2.10
CA GLY A 205 -7.68 10.60 -0.70
C GLY A 205 -6.76 11.69 -0.13
N PHE A 206 -5.56 11.85 -0.70
CA PHE A 206 -4.61 12.88 -0.32
C PHE A 206 -4.72 14.17 -1.14
N ASP A 207 -5.66 14.25 -2.08
CA ASP A 207 -5.89 15.47 -2.86
C ASP A 207 -6.43 16.60 -1.97
N GLY A 208 -5.87 17.80 -2.16
CA GLY A 208 -6.23 18.98 -1.35
C GLY A 208 -5.71 18.92 0.09
N VAL A 209 -4.84 17.96 0.42
CA VAL A 209 -3.97 17.97 1.59
C VAL A 209 -2.66 18.67 1.23
N GLY A 210 -2.14 19.50 2.13
CA GLY A 210 -0.85 20.19 1.93
C GLY A 210 0.30 19.22 1.68
N ASP A 211 1.31 19.66 0.95
CA ASP A 211 2.50 18.85 0.65
C ASP A 211 3.37 18.62 1.90
N GLY A 212 4.12 17.52 1.93
CA GLY A 212 4.98 17.16 3.05
C GLY A 212 4.41 16.10 3.99
N GLY A 213 5.30 15.50 4.79
CA GLY A 213 4.96 14.58 5.87
C GLY A 213 4.49 13.22 5.38
N VAL A 214 3.29 12.81 5.81
CA VAL A 214 2.72 11.48 5.51
C VAL A 214 2.26 11.37 4.07
N LYS A 215 1.79 12.47 3.45
CA LYS A 215 1.37 12.49 2.03
C LYS A 215 2.50 12.06 1.10
N ASP A 216 3.71 12.60 1.29
CA ASP A 216 4.86 12.29 0.44
C ASP A 216 5.32 10.84 0.65
N GLN A 217 5.29 10.38 1.89
CA GLN A 217 5.61 8.99 2.25
C GLN A 217 4.62 8.00 1.63
N MET A 218 3.33 8.30 1.69
CA MET A 218 2.29 7.52 1.02
C MET A 218 2.46 7.57 -0.49
N THR A 219 2.67 8.74 -1.08
CA THR A 219 2.89 8.89 -2.54
C THR A 219 4.08 8.04 -3.01
N ALA A 220 5.16 7.98 -2.20
CA ALA A 220 6.31 7.15 -2.49
C ALA A 220 6.01 5.65 -2.35
N ALA A 221 5.26 5.24 -1.31
CA ALA A 221 4.89 3.84 -1.10
C ALA A 221 3.91 3.31 -2.17
N LEU A 222 3.03 4.17 -2.66
CA LEU A 222 2.01 3.90 -3.67
C LEU A 222 2.52 3.98 -5.11
N LYS A 223 3.79 4.36 -5.27
CA LYS A 223 4.39 4.60 -6.58
C LYS A 223 4.27 3.37 -7.47
N ASN A 224 3.86 3.60 -8.71
CA ASN A 224 3.71 2.61 -9.78
C ASN A 224 2.64 1.53 -9.57
N LEU A 225 1.94 1.47 -8.42
CA LEU A 225 0.98 0.39 -8.14
C LEU A 225 -0.19 0.34 -9.14
N SER A 226 -0.75 1.50 -9.50
CA SER A 226 -1.85 1.58 -10.48
C SER A 226 -1.38 1.14 -11.88
N GLU A 227 -0.14 1.45 -12.22
CA GLU A 227 0.47 1.10 -13.50
C GLU A 227 0.77 -0.41 -13.57
N LEU A 228 1.26 -0.99 -12.47
CA LEU A 228 1.48 -2.44 -12.32
C LEU A 228 0.17 -3.22 -12.44
N VAL A 229 -0.89 -2.85 -11.71
CA VAL A 229 -2.20 -3.51 -11.84
C VAL A 229 -2.77 -3.31 -13.24
N SER A 230 -2.62 -2.13 -13.84
CA SER A 230 -3.06 -1.89 -15.22
C SER A 230 -2.36 -2.81 -16.22
N ASN A 231 -1.06 -3.06 -16.06
CA ASN A 231 -0.31 -3.99 -16.90
C ASN A 231 -0.76 -5.43 -16.66
N CYS A 232 -0.95 -5.81 -15.39
CA CYS A 232 -1.45 -7.12 -14.99
C CYS A 232 -2.83 -7.42 -15.61
N LEU A 233 -3.74 -6.45 -15.56
CA LEU A 233 -5.08 -6.54 -16.17
C LEU A 233 -5.00 -6.74 -17.68
N ALA A 234 -4.12 -6.01 -18.37
CA ALA A 234 -3.95 -6.12 -19.81
C ALA A 234 -3.40 -7.49 -20.22
N ILE A 235 -2.40 -8.01 -19.50
CA ILE A 235 -1.83 -9.34 -19.73
C ILE A 235 -2.89 -10.42 -19.49
N PHE A 236 -3.66 -10.31 -18.40
CA PHE A 236 -4.73 -11.25 -18.09
C PHE A 236 -5.83 -11.22 -19.16
N ALA A 237 -6.33 -10.05 -19.54
CA ALA A 237 -7.38 -9.90 -20.54
C ALA A 237 -6.98 -10.51 -21.88
N ALA A 238 -5.76 -10.24 -22.35
CA ALA A 238 -5.23 -10.78 -23.60
C ALA A 238 -5.12 -12.33 -23.61
N SER A 239 -5.02 -12.95 -22.44
CA SER A 239 -4.98 -14.41 -22.31
C SER A 239 -6.37 -15.05 -22.21
N ALA A 240 -7.33 -14.32 -21.62
CA ALA A 240 -8.71 -14.75 -21.43
C ALA A 240 -9.52 -14.71 -22.74
N ASP A 241 -9.09 -13.91 -23.72
CA ASP A 241 -9.67 -13.84 -25.08
C ASP A 241 -9.60 -15.16 -25.87
N SER A 242 -8.95 -16.20 -25.33
CA SER A 242 -8.87 -17.54 -25.94
C SER A 242 -10.17 -18.35 -25.82
N ASP A 243 -11.09 -18.02 -24.90
CA ASP A 243 -12.17 -18.95 -24.50
C ASP A 243 -13.58 -18.34 -24.26
N GLY A 244 -13.83 -17.07 -24.59
CA GLY A 244 -15.20 -16.53 -24.51
C GLY A 244 -15.34 -15.01 -24.47
N ASN A 245 -15.70 -14.44 -25.62
CA ASN A 245 -15.88 -13.00 -25.86
C ASN A 245 -17.12 -12.40 -25.15
N ASP A 246 -17.08 -12.21 -23.83
CA ASP A 246 -18.12 -11.42 -23.12
C ASP A 246 -17.71 -9.94 -22.88
N PHE A 247 -16.43 -9.58 -23.06
CA PHE A 247 -15.92 -8.21 -22.81
C PHE A 247 -15.14 -7.56 -23.98
N ALA A 248 -14.98 -8.26 -25.10
CA ALA A 248 -14.38 -7.71 -26.31
C ALA A 248 -15.23 -6.52 -26.81
N GLY A 249 -14.78 -5.30 -26.52
CA GLY A 249 -15.48 -4.07 -26.93
C GLY A 249 -15.80 -3.10 -25.80
N VAL A 250 -15.56 -3.42 -24.52
CA VAL A 250 -15.51 -2.39 -23.49
C VAL A 250 -14.21 -1.60 -23.69
N PRO A 251 -14.27 -0.33 -24.11
CA PRO A 251 -13.06 0.45 -24.26
C PRO A 251 -12.50 0.64 -22.85
N ILE A 252 -11.36 0.00 -22.54
CA ILE A 252 -10.55 0.36 -21.36
C ILE A 252 -9.86 1.71 -21.65
N GLN A 253 -10.66 2.71 -22.01
CA GLN A 253 -10.24 4.09 -22.02
C GLN A 253 -10.42 4.59 -20.59
N ASN A 254 -9.47 4.24 -19.71
CA ASN A 254 -9.22 4.96 -18.46
C ASN A 254 -8.74 6.38 -18.79
N ARG A 255 -9.65 7.21 -19.33
CA ARG A 255 -9.55 8.65 -19.19
C ARG A 255 -10.03 8.93 -17.78
N ARG A 256 -9.09 9.33 -16.92
CA ARG A 256 -9.29 9.88 -15.57
C ARG A 256 -10.41 10.93 -15.61
N ARG A 257 -11.67 10.50 -15.54
CA ARG A 257 -12.83 11.38 -15.40
C ARG A 257 -13.19 11.35 -13.93
N LEU A 258 -12.47 12.17 -13.18
CA LEU A 258 -12.86 12.64 -11.85
C LEU A 258 -14.38 12.76 -11.78
N LEU A 259 -15.00 12.10 -10.80
CA LEU A 259 -16.31 12.50 -10.30
C LEU A 259 -16.14 13.80 -9.49
N LYS A 260 -15.63 14.85 -10.14
CA LYS A 260 -15.68 16.20 -9.55
C LYS A 260 -17.13 16.65 -9.67
N VAL A 261 -17.92 16.37 -8.64
CA VAL A 261 -19.17 17.08 -8.38
C VAL A 261 -18.76 18.54 -8.21
N GLY A 262 -18.99 19.34 -9.26
CA GLY A 262 -18.83 20.78 -9.18
C GLY A 262 -19.62 21.29 -7.99
N GLY A 263 -18.94 22.05 -7.12
CA GLY A 263 -19.44 22.40 -5.80
C GLY A 263 -20.78 23.12 -5.79
N GLY A 264 -21.44 22.99 -4.64
CA GLY A 264 -22.53 23.88 -4.22
C GLY A 264 -23.94 23.44 -4.63
N ASP A 265 -24.39 22.27 -4.18
CA ASP A 265 -25.77 22.09 -3.68
C ASP A 265 -25.95 20.66 -3.13
N GLU A 266 -26.58 20.51 -1.97
CA GLU A 266 -26.92 19.23 -1.33
C GLU A 266 -28.05 18.46 -2.05
N LYS A 267 -28.11 18.55 -3.39
CA LYS A 267 -28.95 17.70 -4.22
C LYS A 267 -28.04 16.77 -5.00
N LEU A 268 -28.35 15.47 -4.96
CA LEU A 268 -27.69 14.39 -5.70
C LEU A 268 -27.60 14.76 -7.18
N THR A 269 -26.53 15.44 -7.56
CA THR A 269 -26.37 15.96 -8.92
C THR A 269 -25.76 14.83 -9.73
N PHE A 270 -26.62 14.11 -10.45
CA PHE A 270 -26.16 13.01 -11.31
C PHE A 270 -25.05 13.47 -12.26
N PRO A 271 -24.03 12.62 -12.50
CA PRO A 271 -22.94 12.94 -13.40
C PRO A 271 -23.40 13.41 -14.79
N ARG A 272 -22.58 14.23 -15.45
CA ARG A 272 -22.89 14.74 -16.81
C ARG A 272 -23.12 13.64 -17.85
N TRP A 273 -22.57 12.45 -17.63
CA TRP A 273 -22.76 11.30 -18.53
C TRP A 273 -24.13 10.62 -18.35
N THR A 274 -24.80 10.81 -17.20
CA THR A 274 -26.13 10.27 -16.95
C THR A 274 -27.18 11.15 -17.63
N ARG A 275 -27.90 10.61 -18.61
CA ARG A 275 -28.92 11.33 -19.38
C ARG A 275 -30.17 11.58 -18.53
N ARG A 276 -30.99 12.58 -18.89
CA ARG A 276 -32.21 12.95 -18.13
C ARG A 276 -33.13 11.75 -17.82
N ARG A 277 -33.40 10.89 -18.81
CA ARG A 277 -34.23 9.68 -18.63
C ARG A 277 -33.61 8.65 -17.68
N GLU A 278 -32.29 8.60 -17.60
CA GLU A 278 -31.61 7.69 -16.68
C GLU A 278 -31.71 8.18 -15.24
N ARG A 279 -31.58 9.50 -15.03
CA ARG A 279 -31.78 10.14 -13.72
C ARG A 279 -33.21 9.92 -13.23
N GLU A 280 -34.18 10.17 -14.09
CA GLU A 280 -35.60 9.95 -13.79
C GLU A 280 -35.86 8.50 -13.37
N LEU A 281 -35.31 7.51 -14.07
CA LEU A 281 -35.45 6.11 -13.65
C LEU A 281 -34.78 5.80 -12.31
N LEU A 282 -33.65 6.44 -12.01
CA LEU A 282 -32.92 6.24 -10.75
C LEU A 282 -33.58 6.96 -9.56
N GLU A 283 -34.35 8.02 -9.81
CA GLU A 283 -35.12 8.77 -8.80
C GLU A 283 -36.52 8.19 -8.58
N MET A 284 -37.06 7.43 -9.54
CA MET A 284 -38.39 6.84 -9.44
C MET A 284 -38.45 5.74 -8.36
N PRO A 285 -39.53 5.68 -7.57
CA PRO A 285 -39.73 4.59 -6.63
C PRO A 285 -39.85 3.26 -7.38
N VAL A 286 -39.30 2.20 -6.79
CA VAL A 286 -39.20 0.87 -7.39
C VAL A 286 -40.56 0.31 -7.84
N SER A 287 -41.65 0.70 -7.18
CA SER A 287 -43.02 0.31 -7.54
C SER A 287 -43.51 0.86 -8.89
N GLN A 288 -42.90 1.94 -9.38
CA GLN A 288 -43.24 2.59 -10.65
C GLN A 288 -42.33 2.16 -11.81
N ILE A 289 -41.27 1.39 -11.52
CA ILE A 289 -40.32 0.92 -12.52
C ILE A 289 -40.91 -0.31 -13.22
N GLN A 290 -41.20 -0.20 -14.52
CA GLN A 290 -41.55 -1.35 -15.35
C GLN A 290 -40.28 -2.15 -15.67
N ALA A 291 -40.12 -3.30 -15.04
CA ALA A 291 -39.02 -4.22 -15.30
C ALA A 291 -39.31 -5.09 -16.52
N ASP A 292 -38.35 -5.21 -17.43
CA ASP A 292 -38.41 -6.14 -18.57
C ASP A 292 -38.04 -7.57 -18.11
N ILE A 293 -37.16 -7.71 -17.11
CA ILE A 293 -36.71 -8.98 -16.55
C ILE A 293 -36.67 -8.89 -15.02
N ILE A 294 -37.25 -9.87 -14.33
CA ILE A 294 -37.21 -9.96 -12.86
C ILE A 294 -36.31 -11.13 -12.45
N VAL A 295 -35.29 -10.85 -11.66
CA VAL A 295 -34.42 -11.87 -11.05
C VAL A 295 -34.91 -12.17 -9.64
N SER A 296 -35.23 -13.43 -9.38
CA SER A 296 -35.71 -13.92 -8.08
C SER A 296 -35.11 -15.29 -7.79
N GLN A 297 -34.34 -15.40 -6.72
CA GLN A 297 -33.74 -16.67 -6.30
C GLN A 297 -34.82 -17.71 -5.94
N ASP A 298 -35.92 -17.26 -5.34
CA ASP A 298 -37.09 -18.08 -4.97
C ASP A 298 -37.90 -18.61 -6.17
N GLY A 299 -37.52 -18.27 -7.41
CA GLY A 299 -38.21 -18.69 -8.62
C GLY A 299 -39.48 -17.90 -8.95
N ASN A 300 -39.87 -16.93 -8.12
CA ASN A 300 -41.01 -16.03 -8.35
C ASN A 300 -40.67 -14.84 -9.28
N GLY A 301 -39.87 -15.10 -10.32
CA GLY A 301 -39.36 -14.11 -11.28
C GLY A 301 -39.02 -14.76 -12.62
N THR A 302 -38.68 -13.93 -13.61
CA THR A 302 -38.32 -14.33 -14.99
C THR A 302 -37.03 -15.16 -15.06
N CYS A 303 -36.10 -14.95 -14.14
CA CYS A 303 -34.80 -15.63 -14.06
C CYS A 303 -34.43 -15.93 -12.60
N LYS A 304 -33.67 -17.01 -12.39
CA LYS A 304 -33.16 -17.34 -11.04
C LYS A 304 -31.83 -16.64 -10.73
N THR A 305 -31.02 -16.40 -11.76
CA THR A 305 -29.70 -15.80 -11.61
C THR A 305 -29.57 -14.52 -12.42
N ILE A 306 -28.70 -13.61 -11.96
CA ILE A 306 -28.39 -12.37 -12.68
C ILE A 306 -27.75 -12.71 -14.03
N SER A 307 -26.89 -13.73 -14.11
CA SER A 307 -26.25 -14.15 -15.36
C SER A 307 -27.26 -14.61 -16.41
N GLU A 308 -28.32 -15.30 -16.02
CA GLU A 308 -29.40 -15.70 -16.94
C GLU A 308 -30.16 -14.47 -17.46
N ALA A 309 -30.43 -13.49 -16.60
CA ALA A 309 -31.08 -12.25 -17.00
C ALA A 309 -30.23 -11.43 -17.98
N ILE A 310 -28.91 -11.37 -17.78
CA ILE A 310 -27.98 -10.73 -18.72
C ILE A 310 -28.00 -11.45 -20.08
N LYS A 311 -27.99 -12.78 -20.09
CA LYS A 311 -28.05 -13.57 -21.33
C LYS A 311 -29.38 -13.43 -22.09
N LYS A 312 -30.49 -13.23 -21.38
CA LYS A 312 -31.81 -12.96 -21.99
C LYS A 312 -31.95 -11.54 -22.52
N ALA A 313 -31.08 -10.61 -22.12
CA ALA A 313 -31.12 -9.27 -22.66
C ALA A 313 -30.74 -9.30 -24.16
N PRO A 314 -31.54 -8.65 -25.03
CA PRO A 314 -31.28 -8.65 -26.47
C PRO A 314 -29.93 -7.99 -26.79
N GLN A 315 -29.08 -8.69 -27.55
CA GLN A 315 -27.82 -8.13 -28.03
C GLN A 315 -28.10 -7.01 -29.04
N TYR A 316 -27.33 -5.92 -28.95
CA TYR A 316 -27.44 -4.74 -29.83
C TYR A 316 -28.81 -4.03 -29.85
N SER A 317 -29.60 -4.16 -28.78
CA SER A 317 -30.86 -3.43 -28.66
C SER A 317 -30.64 -1.93 -28.55
N THR A 318 -31.38 -1.15 -29.34
CA THR A 318 -31.48 0.31 -29.22
C THR A 318 -32.40 0.74 -28.07
N ARG A 319 -33.22 -0.19 -27.55
CA ARG A 319 -34.07 -0.01 -26.38
C ARG A 319 -33.32 -0.47 -25.12
N ARG A 320 -33.46 0.30 -24.04
CA ARG A 320 -32.97 -0.06 -22.70
C ARG A 320 -33.74 -1.27 -22.15
N THR A 321 -32.99 -2.24 -21.63
CA THR A 321 -33.53 -3.37 -20.87
C THR A 321 -33.40 -3.06 -19.37
N ILE A 322 -34.51 -3.14 -18.64
CA ILE A 322 -34.56 -2.92 -17.19
C ILE A 322 -34.61 -4.28 -16.49
N ILE A 323 -33.54 -4.61 -15.77
CA ILE A 323 -33.45 -5.84 -14.96
C ILE A 323 -33.69 -5.46 -13.49
N TYR A 324 -34.75 -6.01 -12.90
CA TYR A 324 -35.07 -5.82 -11.49
C TYR A 324 -34.62 -7.03 -10.68
N VAL A 325 -33.72 -6.81 -9.72
CA VAL A 325 -33.20 -7.86 -8.84
C VAL A 325 -33.91 -7.78 -7.50
N LYS A 326 -34.72 -8.79 -7.17
CA LYS A 326 -35.31 -8.91 -5.84
C LYS A 326 -34.21 -9.24 -4.83
N ALA A 327 -34.30 -8.68 -3.62
CA ALA A 327 -33.39 -9.04 -2.53
C ALA A 327 -33.42 -10.56 -2.29
N GLY A 328 -32.26 -11.19 -2.34
CA GLY A 328 -32.10 -12.56 -1.86
C GLY A 328 -32.13 -12.57 -0.34
N ARG A 329 -32.80 -13.56 0.25
CA ARG A 329 -32.67 -13.88 1.67
C ARG A 329 -31.57 -14.91 1.86
#